data_AF-A0A380BSW6-F1
#
_entry.id   AF-A0A380BSW6-F1
#
_cell.length_a   1.000
_cell.length_b   1.000
_cell.length_c   1.000
_cell.angle_alpha   90.00
_cell.angle_beta   90.00
_cell.angle_gamma   90.00
#
_symmetry.space_group_name_H-M   'P 1'
#
loop_
_entity.id
_entity.type
_entity.pdbx_description
1 polymer ?
#
loop_
_entity_poly.entity_id
_entity_poly.type
_entity_poly.pdbx_seq_one_letter_code
_entity_poly.pdbx_strand_id
1 'polypeptide(L)'
;MKVVIRLLFLFLGEGRYPDVNRVIPLKTGGFVTFDLAELKRTVKRFHAVANLEKNPALRFVIDQDVVLSVASQDEANSFSETVTILN
;
A
#
# COMPACT_ATOMS: atom_id res chain seq x y z
N MET A 1 47.97 1.88 7.82
CA MET A 1 46.52 1.80 7.53
C MET A 1 46.32 1.93 6.03
N LYS A 2 45.79 0.91 5.35
CA LYS A 2 45.40 1.00 3.93
C LYS A 2 43.93 1.43 3.87
N VAL A 3 43.67 2.62 3.32
CA VAL A 3 42.31 3.09 3.03
C VAL A 3 41.91 2.49 1.69
N VAL A 4 40.92 1.61 1.69
CA VAL A 4 40.35 1.02 0.47
C VAL A 4 39.17 1.88 0.05
N ILE A 5 39.36 2.70 -0.98
CA ILE A 5 38.28 3.47 -1.61
C ILE A 5 37.56 2.52 -2.58
N ARG A 6 36.35 2.06 -2.21
CA ARG A 6 35.45 1.38 -3.14
C ARG A 6 34.79 2.44 -4.01
N LEU A 7 35.14 2.51 -5.30
CA LEU A 7 34.38 3.24 -6.29
C LEU A 7 33.02 2.56 -6.50
N LEU A 8 31.94 3.32 -6.34
CA LEU A 8 30.58 2.87 -6.60
C LEU A 8 30.22 3.28 -8.04
N PHE A 9 30.21 2.33 -8.97
CA PHE A 9 29.75 2.57 -10.33
C PHE A 9 28.22 2.42 -10.38
N LEU A 10 27.53 3.49 -10.75
CA LEU A 10 26.09 3.48 -11.01
C LEU A 10 25.87 3.36 -12.53
N PHE A 11 25.16 2.32 -12.96
CA PHE A 11 24.64 2.24 -14.32
C PHE A 11 23.30 2.97 -14.38
N LEU A 12 23.21 4.01 -15.20
CA LEU A 12 21.95 4.68 -15.52
C LEU A 12 21.26 3.92 -16.65
N GLY A 13 19.98 3.61 -16.48
CA GLY A 13 19.19 3.03 -17.57
C GLY A 13 19.11 4.00 -18.74
N GLU A 14 19.41 3.52 -19.95
CA GLU A 14 19.26 4.32 -21.17
C GLU A 14 17.78 4.44 -21.57
N GLY A 15 17.42 5.57 -22.19
CA GLY A 15 16.07 5.82 -22.70
C GLY A 15 15.35 7.00 -22.03
N ARG A 16 14.10 7.23 -22.45
CA ARG A 16 13.24 8.28 -21.86
C ARG A 16 12.38 7.67 -20.77
N TYR A 17 12.41 8.29 -19.59
CA TYR A 17 11.49 7.93 -18.51
C TYR A 17 10.05 8.25 -18.95
N PRO A 18 9.08 7.34 -18.75
CA PRO A 18 7.69 7.61 -19.03
C PRO A 18 7.19 8.83 -18.26
N ASP A 19 6.32 9.64 -18.88
CA ASP A 19 5.70 10.76 -18.18
C ASP A 19 4.71 10.25 -17.12
N VAL A 20 5.11 10.36 -15.86
CA VAL A 20 4.31 9.93 -14.70
C VAL A 20 3.10 10.83 -14.45
N ASN A 21 3.09 12.07 -14.94
CA ASN A 21 1.96 12.98 -14.75
C ASN A 21 0.71 12.48 -15.48
N ARG A 22 0.89 11.67 -16.54
CA ARG A 22 -0.21 11.07 -17.29
C ARG A 22 -1.09 10.13 -16.46
N VAL A 23 -0.55 9.50 -15.41
CA VAL A 23 -1.28 8.50 -14.61
C VAL A 23 -1.85 9.05 -13.31
N ILE A 24 -1.60 10.33 -13.00
CA ILE A 24 -2.15 10.98 -11.81
C ILE A 24 -3.55 11.50 -12.16
N PRO A 25 -4.64 10.91 -11.63
CA PRO A 25 -5.99 11.36 -11.92
C PRO A 25 -6.20 12.80 -11.42
N LEU A 26 -6.65 13.70 -12.31
CA LEU A 26 -6.91 15.11 -12.01
C LEU A 26 -8.26 15.36 -11.31
N LYS A 27 -9.15 14.36 -11.31
CA LYS A 27 -10.46 14.41 -10.65
C LYS A 27 -10.58 13.21 -9.74
N THR A 28 -10.52 13.45 -8.44
CA THR A 28 -10.76 12.44 -7.39
C THR A 28 -12.13 12.70 -6.77
N GLY A 29 -12.96 11.66 -6.68
CA GLY A 29 -14.22 11.71 -5.95
C GLY A 29 -13.96 11.49 -4.46
N GLY A 30 -14.16 12.53 -3.65
CA GLY A 30 -13.97 12.49 -2.20
C GLY A 30 -12.50 12.38 -1.74
N PHE A 31 -12.23 12.82 -0.52
CA PHE A 31 -10.93 12.62 0.14
C PHE A 31 -11.16 12.05 1.53
N VAL A 32 -10.26 11.16 1.93
CA VAL A 32 -10.20 10.62 3.29
C VAL A 32 -8.76 10.76 3.76
N THR A 33 -8.59 11.27 4.97
CA THR A 33 -7.28 11.43 5.61
C THR A 33 -7.10 10.37 6.67
N PHE A 34 -5.91 9.78 6.74
CA PHE A 34 -5.57 8.75 7.72
C PHE A 34 -4.31 9.14 8.47
N ASP A 35 -4.21 8.72 9.73
CA ASP A 35 -2.92 8.69 10.40
C ASP A 35 -2.03 7.63 9.73
N LEU A 36 -0.87 8.06 9.25
CA LEU A 36 0.01 7.18 8.48
C LEU A 36 0.59 6.04 9.32
N ALA A 37 0.86 6.28 10.61
CA ALA A 37 1.44 5.28 11.48
C ALA A 37 0.41 4.19 11.83
N GLU A 38 -0.83 4.59 12.11
CA GLU A 38 -1.97 3.71 12.34
C GLU A 38 -2.31 2.91 11.09
N LEU A 39 -2.50 3.57 9.93
CA LEU A 39 -2.80 2.91 8.67
C LEU A 39 -1.72 1.88 8.30
N LYS A 40 -0.44 2.24 8.47
CA LYS A 40 0.68 1.32 8.22
C LYS A 40 0.64 0.09 9.11
N ARG A 41 0.30 0.25 10.40
CA ARG A 41 0.18 -0.89 11.34
C ARG A 41 -0.98 -1.78 10.95
N THR A 42 -2.13 -1.19 10.65
CA THR A 42 -3.34 -1.92 10.24
C THR A 42 -3.09 -2.69 8.95
N VAL A 43 -2.61 -2.05 7.89
CA VAL A 43 -2.30 -2.69 6.60
C VAL A 43 -1.31 -3.85 6.76
N LYS A 44 -0.29 -3.73 7.62
CA LYS A 44 0.65 -4.84 7.89
C LYS A 44 -0.03 -6.07 8.48
N ARG A 45 -0.99 -5.90 9.39
CA ARG A 45 -1.76 -7.02 9.97
C ARG A 45 -2.59 -7.70 8.89
N PHE A 46 -3.33 -6.92 8.11
CA PHE A 46 -4.15 -7.44 7.02
C PHE A 46 -3.32 -8.14 5.94
N HIS A 47 -2.16 -7.60 5.60
CA HIS A 47 -1.24 -8.22 4.64
C HIS A 47 -0.75 -9.60 5.11
N ALA A 48 -0.52 -9.80 6.41
CA ALA A 48 -0.14 -11.11 6.93
C ALA A 48 -1.22 -12.18 6.69
N VAL A 49 -2.49 -11.79 6.79
CA VAL A 49 -3.64 -12.67 6.51
C VAL A 49 -3.84 -12.85 5.01
N ALA A 50 -3.78 -11.77 4.23
CA ALA A 50 -3.97 -11.80 2.79
C ALA A 50 -2.91 -12.66 2.07
N ASN A 51 -1.68 -12.68 2.58
CA ASN A 51 -0.58 -13.46 2.03
C ASN A 51 -0.80 -14.99 2.03
N LEU A 52 -1.82 -15.47 2.75
CA LEU A 52 -2.22 -16.87 2.69
C LEU A 52 -2.97 -17.21 1.40
N GLU A 53 -3.49 -16.19 0.70
CA GLU A 53 -4.20 -16.33 -0.57
C GLU A 53 -3.26 -16.31 -1.77
N LYS A 54 -3.65 -17.01 -2.83
CA LYS A 54 -2.92 -17.01 -4.11
C LYS A 54 -2.85 -15.62 -4.75
N ASN A 55 -3.90 -14.81 -4.57
CA ASN A 55 -4.02 -13.45 -5.09
C ASN A 55 -4.43 -12.51 -3.95
N PRO A 56 -3.47 -12.04 -3.14
CA PRO A 56 -3.77 -11.20 -1.99
C PRO A 56 -4.37 -9.86 -2.45
N ALA A 57 -5.54 -9.52 -1.92
CA ALA A 57 -6.19 -8.24 -2.16
C ALA A 57 -6.74 -7.67 -0.85
N LEU A 58 -6.57 -6.37 -0.67
CA LEU A 58 -7.19 -5.60 0.41
C LEU A 58 -8.37 -4.83 -0.18
N ARG A 59 -9.53 -4.91 0.47
CA ARG A 59 -10.72 -4.16 0.08
C ARG A 59 -11.00 -3.06 1.09
N PHE A 60 -10.98 -1.82 0.60
CA PHE A 60 -11.49 -0.65 1.32
C PHE A 60 -12.94 -0.39 0.91
N VAL A 61 -13.82 -0.23 1.89
CA VAL A 61 -15.17 0.28 1.70
C VAL A 61 -15.22 1.63 2.42
N ILE A 62 -15.45 2.70 1.65
CA ILE A 62 -15.48 4.08 2.14
C ILE A 62 -16.92 4.56 1.95
N ASP A 63 -17.69 4.54 3.04
CA ASP A 63 -19.08 5.03 3.08
C ASP A 63 -19.25 5.98 4.28
N GLN A 64 -20.12 5.67 5.25
CA GLN A 64 -20.19 6.39 6.53
C GLN A 64 -18.97 6.10 7.44
N ASP A 65 -18.49 4.86 7.40
CA ASP A 65 -17.27 4.41 8.04
C ASP A 65 -16.28 3.92 6.97
N VAL A 66 -14.98 3.93 7.30
CA VAL A 66 -13.96 3.28 6.48
C VAL A 66 -13.70 1.89 7.01
N VAL A 67 -14.04 0.86 6.23
CA VAL A 67 -13.80 -0.54 6.60
C VAL A 67 -12.72 -1.12 5.69
N LEU A 68 -11.67 -1.67 6.31
CA LEU A 68 -10.68 -2.48 5.63
C LEU A 68 -11.00 -3.96 5.82
N SER A 69 -10.96 -4.73 4.75
CA SER A 69 -11.29 -6.15 4.75
C SER A 69 -10.35 -6.98 3.88
N VAL A 70 -10.15 -8.23 4.28
CA VAL A 70 -9.54 -9.31 3.50
C VAL A 70 -10.53 -10.44 3.42
N ALA A 71 -10.84 -10.86 2.19
CA ALA A 71 -11.62 -12.06 1.93
C ALA A 71 -10.66 -13.19 1.57
N SER A 72 -10.83 -14.33 2.24
CA SER A 72 -10.12 -15.58 1.98
C SER A 72 -11.07 -16.57 1.32
N GLN A 73 -10.59 -17.39 0.39
CA GLN A 73 -11.43 -18.39 -0.29
C GLN A 73 -12.04 -19.41 0.67
N ASP A 74 -11.36 -19.71 1.77
CA ASP A 74 -11.81 -20.72 2.75
C ASP A 74 -12.69 -20.14 3.88
N GLU A 75 -13.09 -18.86 3.81
CA GLU A 75 -13.84 -18.06 4.82
C GLU A 75 -13.21 -17.96 6.22
N ALA A 76 -12.47 -18.98 6.66
CA ALA A 76 -11.81 -19.11 7.95
C ALA A 76 -10.75 -18.03 8.22
N ASN A 77 -10.23 -17.40 7.17
CA ASN A 77 -9.25 -16.32 7.26
C ASN A 77 -9.82 -14.97 6.78
N SER A 78 -11.14 -14.83 6.76
CA SER A 78 -11.76 -13.52 6.51
C SER A 78 -11.57 -12.61 7.73
N PHE A 79 -11.12 -11.39 7.48
CA PHE A 79 -10.84 -10.41 8.53
C PHE A 79 -11.31 -9.03 8.09
N SER A 80 -11.98 -8.29 8.98
CA SER A 80 -12.42 -6.91 8.74
C SER A 80 -12.25 -6.04 9.98
N GLU A 81 -11.86 -4.79 9.77
CA GLU A 81 -11.65 -3.80 10.82
C GLU A 81 -12.05 -2.42 10.32
N THR A 82 -12.70 -1.65 11.19
CA THR A 82 -13.00 -0.23 10.93
C THR A 82 -11.74 0.59 11.16
N VAL A 83 -11.37 1.43 10.20
CA VAL A 83 -10.17 2.27 10.23
C VAL A 83 -10.57 3.67 10.64
N THR A 84 -9.88 4.22 11.64
CA THR A 84 -10.06 5.60 12.08
C THR A 84 -9.61 6.58 11.00
N ILE A 85 -10.45 7.57 10.72
CA ILE A 85 -10.14 8.68 9.80
C ILE A 85 -9.81 9.93 10.60
N LEU A 86 -8.89 10.74 10.08
CA LEU A 86 -8.63 12.09 10.58
C LEU A 86 -9.61 13.05 9.91
N ASN A 87 -10.31 13.85 10.71
CA ASN A 87 -11.13 14.97 10.25
C ASN A 87 -10.26 16.14 9.77
#